data_AF-A0A7X6PNQ2-F1
#
_entry.id   AF-A0A7X6PNQ2-F1
#
_cell.length_a   1.000
_cell.length_b   1.000
_cell.length_c   1.000
_cell.angle_alpha   90.00
_cell.angle_beta   90.00
_cell.angle_gamma   90.00
#
_symmetry.space_group_name_H-M   'P 1'
#
loop_
_entity.id
_entity.type
_entity.pdbx_description
1 polymer ?
#
loop_
_entity_poly.entity_id
_entity_poly.type
_entity_poly.pdbx_seq_one_letter_code
_entity_poly.pdbx_strand_id
1 'polypeptide(L)'
;MEHNSVRFFSVVAVAANLCLLQPALAGDLIFKDGFEHSCEVDSDGDRLVDCLEVLVYGTDPDNPDTDGDGLSDGDETLGTLDGLDLPSMGVNPRRKDILIEYDWIDDCVECGCHSHRPTQLVLDLVTAMFANSPVQNPDGSPGVNVIHDYGQGAALT
;
A
#
# COMPACT_ATOMS: atom_id res chain seq x y z
N MET A 1 -10.71 -47.54 37.31
CA MET A 1 -9.47 -46.82 36.96
C MET A 1 -9.67 -46.37 35.51
N GLU A 2 -10.46 -45.33 35.26
CA GLU A 2 -10.17 -43.89 35.40
C GLU A 2 -9.83 -43.28 34.02
N HIS A 3 -10.49 -42.16 33.77
CA HIS A 3 -10.67 -41.35 32.57
C HIS A 3 -9.41 -41.09 31.71
N ASN A 4 -9.60 -40.93 30.39
CA ASN A 4 -9.22 -39.63 29.82
C ASN A 4 -10.06 -39.21 28.60
N SER A 5 -10.52 -37.96 28.69
CA SER A 5 -11.47 -37.27 27.84
C SER A 5 -10.73 -36.63 26.66
N VAL A 6 -11.14 -36.88 25.41
CA VAL A 6 -10.69 -36.07 24.27
C VAL A 6 -11.43 -34.75 24.34
N ARG A 7 -10.73 -33.73 24.86
CA ARG A 7 -11.26 -32.37 24.94
C ARG A 7 -11.12 -31.72 23.56
N PHE A 8 -12.25 -31.46 22.90
CA PHE A 8 -12.32 -30.48 21.83
C PHE A 8 -12.11 -29.10 22.45
N PHE A 9 -10.97 -28.47 22.17
CA PHE A 9 -10.77 -27.06 22.45
C PHE A 9 -10.77 -26.28 21.14
N SER A 10 -11.81 -25.47 21.01
CA SER A 10 -11.88 -24.30 20.14
C SER A 10 -10.69 -23.39 20.42
N VAL A 11 -9.98 -22.97 19.36
CA VAL A 11 -9.31 -21.68 19.33
C VAL A 11 -9.54 -21.07 17.96
N VAL A 12 -10.50 -20.14 17.91
CA VAL A 12 -10.49 -19.04 16.96
C VAL A 12 -9.20 -18.25 17.22
N ALA A 13 -8.22 -18.38 16.34
CA ALA A 13 -7.04 -17.51 16.32
C ALA A 13 -6.96 -16.88 14.93
N VAL A 14 -7.46 -15.65 14.87
CA VAL A 14 -7.09 -14.66 13.85
C VAL A 14 -5.57 -14.54 13.89
N ALA A 15 -4.89 -15.04 12.86
CA ALA A 15 -3.46 -14.88 12.67
C ALA A 15 -3.22 -14.07 11.40
N ALA A 16 -3.64 -12.80 11.43
CA ALA A 16 -2.96 -11.75 10.69
C ALA A 16 -1.60 -11.53 11.36
N ASN A 17 -0.62 -12.41 11.10
CA ASN A 17 0.79 -12.15 11.43
C ASN A 17 1.81 -13.17 10.88
N LEU A 18 1.55 -13.84 9.74
CA LEU A 18 2.49 -14.87 9.24
C LEU A 18 2.88 -14.68 7.77
N CYS A 19 3.27 -13.46 7.39
CA CYS A 19 3.99 -13.26 6.13
C CYS A 19 5.17 -12.28 6.30
N LEU A 20 5.89 -12.32 7.43
CA LEU A 20 7.19 -11.68 7.53
C LEU A 20 8.09 -12.53 8.43
N LEU A 21 9.25 -12.93 7.89
CA LEU A 21 10.31 -13.77 8.47
C LEU A 21 10.16 -15.28 8.30
N GLN A 22 10.44 -15.82 7.11
CA GLN A 22 11.32 -17.00 7.00
C GLN A 22 12.15 -16.96 5.70
N PRO A 23 13.50 -17.12 5.77
CA PRO A 23 14.28 -17.41 4.58
C PRO A 23 13.89 -18.82 4.11
N ALA A 24 13.67 -18.96 2.81
CA ALA A 24 13.30 -20.20 2.14
C ALA A 24 13.93 -21.45 2.77
N LEU A 25 13.15 -22.18 3.55
CA LEU A 25 13.45 -23.55 3.98
C LEU A 25 12.15 -24.35 3.98
N ALA A 26 11.99 -25.08 2.88
CA ALA A 26 11.29 -26.35 2.78
C ALA A 26 9.96 -26.48 3.58
N GLY A 27 8.87 -26.21 2.87
CA GLY A 27 7.57 -26.82 3.13
C GLY A 27 6.87 -26.33 4.39
N ASP A 28 6.16 -25.22 4.29
CA ASP A 28 5.03 -24.97 5.17
C ASP A 28 3.84 -24.50 4.34
N LEU A 29 3.07 -25.50 3.91
CA LEU A 29 1.84 -25.35 3.16
C LEU A 29 0.75 -24.90 4.13
N ILE A 30 0.21 -23.71 3.90
CA ILE A 30 -0.96 -23.22 4.62
C ILE A 30 -2.15 -24.13 4.23
N PHE A 31 -2.49 -25.07 5.11
CA PHE A 31 -3.56 -26.03 4.95
C PHE A 31 -4.94 -25.34 4.91
N LYS A 32 -5.35 -24.92 3.72
CA LYS A 32 -6.76 -24.91 3.30
C LYS A 32 -6.85 -25.72 2.01
N ASP A 33 -7.66 -26.77 2.06
CA ASP A 33 -8.22 -27.44 0.88
C ASP A 33 -7.37 -28.48 0.13
N GLY A 34 -6.14 -28.79 0.59
CA GLY A 34 -5.40 -29.96 0.09
C GLY A 34 -4.94 -29.86 -1.37
N PHE A 35 -4.87 -28.64 -1.90
CA PHE A 35 -4.21 -28.34 -3.17
C PHE A 35 -3.01 -27.45 -2.85
N GLU A 36 -1.82 -27.92 -3.20
CA GLU A 36 -0.58 -27.17 -3.07
C GLU A 36 -0.63 -25.99 -4.06
N HIS A 37 -1.29 -24.89 -3.68
CA HIS A 37 -1.30 -23.69 -4.50
C HIS A 37 0.06 -23.02 -4.30
N SER A 38 0.95 -23.26 -5.26
CA SER A 38 2.25 -22.63 -5.36
C SER A 38 2.07 -21.12 -5.30
N CYS A 39 2.31 -20.52 -4.15
CA CYS A 39 2.25 -19.08 -3.88
C CYS A 39 3.52 -18.38 -4.42
N GLU A 40 3.98 -18.83 -5.58
CA GLU A 40 5.17 -18.36 -6.29
C GLU A 40 4.84 -17.77 -7.66
N VAL A 41 3.58 -17.87 -8.09
CA VAL A 41 3.10 -17.27 -9.33
C VAL A 41 2.85 -15.79 -9.09
N ASP A 42 3.32 -14.99 -10.03
CA ASP A 42 3.13 -13.55 -10.17
C ASP A 42 2.74 -13.38 -11.64
N SER A 43 1.43 -13.32 -11.88
CA SER A 43 0.83 -13.49 -13.21
C SER A 43 0.97 -12.24 -14.08
N ASP A 44 0.96 -11.05 -13.48
CA ASP A 44 1.12 -9.77 -14.16
C ASP A 44 2.53 -9.16 -14.07
N GLY A 45 3.39 -9.72 -13.22
CA GLY A 45 4.81 -9.39 -13.13
C GLY A 45 5.12 -8.12 -12.34
N ASP A 46 4.27 -7.74 -11.39
CA ASP A 46 4.38 -6.51 -10.62
C ASP A 46 5.20 -6.64 -9.32
N ARG A 47 5.61 -7.89 -9.00
CA ARG A 47 6.35 -8.38 -7.82
C ARG A 47 5.48 -8.72 -6.60
N LEU A 48 4.17 -8.70 -6.72
CA LEU A 48 3.24 -9.20 -5.72
C LEU A 48 2.68 -10.55 -6.21
N VAL A 49 2.89 -11.62 -5.44
CA VAL A 49 2.44 -12.95 -5.85
C VAL A 49 0.92 -13.08 -5.77
N ASP A 50 0.28 -13.76 -6.75
CA ASP A 50 -1.18 -13.85 -6.94
C ASP A 50 -1.94 -14.24 -5.65
N CYS A 51 -1.33 -15.13 -4.86
CA CYS A 51 -1.90 -15.59 -3.60
C CYS A 51 -2.00 -14.45 -2.56
N LEU A 52 -1.01 -13.56 -2.47
CA LEU A 52 -1.04 -12.41 -1.56
C LEU A 52 -2.01 -11.35 -2.05
N GLU A 53 -2.03 -11.13 -3.36
CA GLU A 53 -2.99 -10.25 -4.01
C GLU A 53 -4.42 -10.64 -3.67
N VAL A 54 -4.79 -11.90 -3.85
CA VAL A 54 -6.16 -12.36 -3.57
C VAL A 54 -6.47 -12.47 -2.07
N LEU A 55 -5.53 -12.99 -1.26
CA LEU A 55 -5.82 -13.35 0.13
C LEU A 55 -5.57 -12.23 1.15
N VAL A 56 -4.71 -11.25 0.82
CA VAL A 56 -4.23 -10.22 1.75
C VAL A 56 -4.60 -8.82 1.28
N TYR A 57 -4.25 -8.45 0.05
CA TYR A 57 -4.35 -7.07 -0.43
C TYR A 57 -5.67 -6.78 -1.17
N GLY A 58 -6.27 -7.80 -1.77
CA GLY A 58 -7.47 -7.72 -2.59
C GLY A 58 -7.25 -7.03 -3.94
N THR A 59 -6.05 -7.16 -4.49
CA THR A 59 -5.66 -6.70 -5.84
C THR A 59 -5.98 -7.76 -6.90
N ASP A 60 -5.92 -7.39 -8.17
CA ASP A 60 -6.24 -8.25 -9.31
C ASP A 60 -4.97 -8.87 -9.91
N PRO A 61 -4.76 -10.20 -9.78
CA PRO A 61 -3.50 -10.84 -10.15
C PRO A 61 -3.17 -10.85 -11.64
N ASP A 62 -4.12 -10.46 -12.48
CA ASP A 62 -3.90 -10.32 -13.93
C ASP A 62 -3.69 -8.84 -14.33
N ASN A 63 -3.56 -7.92 -13.36
CA ASN A 63 -3.46 -6.48 -13.59
C ASN A 63 -2.50 -5.79 -12.60
N PRO A 64 -1.33 -5.33 -13.06
CA PRO A 64 -0.23 -4.91 -12.19
C PRO A 64 -0.46 -3.57 -11.45
N ASP A 65 -1.63 -2.95 -11.63
CA ASP A 65 -2.04 -1.65 -11.09
C ASP A 65 -3.57 -1.69 -10.92
N THR A 66 -4.03 -2.22 -9.79
CA THR A 66 -5.45 -2.54 -9.56
C THR A 66 -6.33 -1.31 -9.56
N ASP A 67 -5.84 -0.18 -9.06
CA ASP A 67 -6.63 1.04 -8.97
C ASP A 67 -6.46 2.01 -10.14
N GLY A 68 -5.42 1.84 -10.96
CA GLY A 68 -5.17 2.55 -12.19
C GLY A 68 -4.61 3.96 -11.99
N ASP A 69 -3.79 4.20 -10.98
CA ASP A 69 -3.12 5.49 -10.76
C ASP A 69 -1.68 5.58 -11.34
N GLY A 70 -1.13 4.45 -11.79
CA GLY A 70 0.19 4.33 -12.39
C GLY A 70 1.30 3.88 -11.44
N LEU A 71 0.99 3.56 -10.19
CA LEU A 71 1.83 2.78 -9.28
C LEU A 71 1.46 1.30 -9.40
N SER A 72 2.45 0.40 -9.24
CA SER A 72 2.14 -1.04 -9.26
C SER A 72 1.67 -1.51 -7.89
N ASP A 73 0.78 -2.51 -7.85
CA ASP A 73 0.27 -3.04 -6.58
C ASP A 73 1.41 -3.55 -5.68
N GLY A 74 2.42 -4.16 -6.31
CA GLY A 74 3.68 -4.56 -5.69
C GLY A 74 4.52 -3.38 -5.18
N ASP A 75 4.61 -2.26 -5.91
CA ASP A 75 5.34 -1.07 -5.45
C ASP A 75 4.66 -0.42 -4.24
N GLU A 76 3.33 -0.33 -4.27
CA GLU A 76 2.54 0.26 -3.19
C GLU A 76 2.52 -0.59 -1.93
N THR A 77 2.74 -1.91 -2.09
CA THR A 77 2.75 -2.88 -1.00
C THR A 77 4.14 -3.12 -0.42
N LEU A 78 5.16 -3.21 -1.27
CA LEU A 78 6.52 -3.64 -0.89
C LEU A 78 7.54 -2.50 -0.94
N GLY A 79 7.20 -1.37 -1.55
CA GLY A 79 8.13 -0.31 -1.93
C GLY A 79 8.85 -0.61 -3.25
N THR A 80 9.50 0.43 -3.77
CA THR A 80 10.23 0.35 -5.04
C THR A 80 11.61 -0.29 -4.87
N LEU A 81 12.15 -0.79 -5.98
CA LEU A 81 13.52 -1.35 -6.02
C LEU A 81 14.61 -0.28 -5.80
N ASP A 82 14.30 0.99 -6.07
CA ASP A 82 15.22 2.11 -5.89
C ASP A 82 15.23 2.64 -4.44
N GLY A 83 14.46 2.02 -3.55
CA GLY A 83 14.45 2.32 -2.12
C GLY A 83 13.42 3.36 -1.69
N LEU A 84 12.51 3.77 -2.58
CA LEU A 84 11.35 4.59 -2.22
C LEU A 84 10.33 3.74 -1.46
N ASP A 85 10.11 4.08 -0.18
CA ASP A 85 9.14 3.44 0.72
C ASP A 85 7.74 4.04 0.51
N LEU A 86 7.13 3.72 -0.63
CA LEU A 86 5.76 4.10 -0.95
C LEU A 86 4.74 3.69 0.12
N PRO A 87 4.77 2.46 0.69
CA PRO A 87 3.84 2.08 1.76
C PRO A 87 3.86 3.06 2.93
N SER A 88 5.04 3.54 3.33
CA SER A 88 5.16 4.52 4.43
C SER A 88 4.62 5.91 4.09
N MET A 89 4.53 6.26 2.80
CA MET A 89 3.94 7.51 2.32
C MET A 89 2.41 7.49 2.34
N GLY A 90 1.81 6.31 2.49
CA GLY A 90 0.36 6.14 2.59
C GLY A 90 -0.35 6.01 1.25
N VAL A 91 0.34 5.46 0.24
CA VAL A 91 -0.32 4.97 -0.98
C VAL A 91 -1.19 3.74 -0.70
N ASN A 92 -2.07 3.38 -1.61
CA ASN A 92 -2.99 2.27 -1.46
C ASN A 92 -3.32 1.62 -2.81
N PRO A 93 -3.01 0.33 -3.01
CA PRO A 93 -3.17 -0.36 -4.30
C PRO A 93 -4.62 -0.53 -4.77
N ARG A 94 -5.57 -0.06 -3.97
CA ARG A 94 -7.00 -0.15 -4.25
C ARG A 94 -7.68 1.20 -4.19
N ARG A 95 -6.92 2.29 -4.12
CA ARG A 95 -7.42 3.66 -4.03
C ARG A 95 -6.41 4.65 -4.62
N LYS A 96 -6.76 5.16 -5.80
CA LYS A 96 -5.93 6.08 -6.57
C LYS A 96 -5.29 7.18 -5.74
N ASP A 97 -3.99 7.34 -5.95
CA ASP A 97 -3.12 8.29 -5.32
C ASP A 97 -2.51 9.28 -6.33
N ILE A 98 -2.12 10.44 -5.81
CA ILE A 98 -1.31 11.41 -6.53
C ILE A 98 -0.21 11.86 -5.58
N LEU A 99 1.03 11.60 -5.97
CA LEU A 99 2.21 12.13 -5.31
C LEU A 99 2.53 13.50 -5.91
N ILE A 100 2.59 14.52 -5.05
CA ILE A 100 2.97 15.88 -5.44
C ILE A 100 4.19 16.29 -4.64
N GLU A 101 5.30 16.46 -5.35
CA GLU A 101 6.51 17.09 -4.83
C GLU A 101 6.42 18.61 -4.99
N TYR A 102 6.76 19.33 -3.92
CA TYR A 102 6.85 20.79 -3.92
C TYR A 102 8.29 21.25 -3.79
N ASP A 103 8.79 21.91 -4.82
CA ASP A 103 9.93 22.82 -4.69
C ASP A 103 9.41 24.26 -4.55
N TRP A 104 10.05 25.05 -3.70
CA TRP A 104 9.69 26.45 -3.49
C TRP A 104 10.91 27.33 -3.29
N ILE A 105 10.72 28.61 -3.56
CA ILE A 105 11.76 29.63 -3.43
C ILE A 105 11.37 30.61 -2.33
N ASP A 106 12.34 30.92 -1.47
CA ASP A 106 12.27 32.06 -0.55
C ASP A 106 12.94 33.27 -1.21
N ASP A 107 12.19 34.37 -1.34
CA ASP A 107 12.66 35.59 -2.00
C ASP A 107 12.63 36.79 -1.05
N CYS A 108 13.66 37.63 -1.14
CA CYS A 108 13.85 38.87 -0.38
C CYS A 108 14.13 40.10 -1.28
N VAL A 109 14.07 40.00 -2.60
CA VAL A 109 14.68 41.02 -3.47
C VAL A 109 13.75 42.19 -3.81
N GLU A 110 12.41 42.02 -3.82
CA GLU A 110 11.50 43.06 -4.33
C GLU A 110 10.34 43.44 -3.39
N CYS A 111 9.76 42.45 -2.69
CA CYS A 111 8.53 42.63 -1.89
C CYS A 111 8.76 42.54 -0.37
N GLY A 112 10.02 42.54 0.07
CA GLY A 112 10.41 42.03 1.38
C GLY A 112 10.49 40.50 1.41
N CYS A 113 11.09 39.96 2.47
CA CYS A 113 11.29 38.52 2.60
C CYS A 113 9.95 37.78 2.75
N HIS A 114 9.70 36.85 1.84
CA HIS A 114 8.54 35.96 1.87
C HIS A 114 8.90 34.58 1.31
N SER A 115 8.09 33.59 1.67
CA SER A 115 8.22 32.24 1.17
C SER A 115 7.10 31.95 0.18
N HIS A 116 7.42 31.31 -0.95
CA HIS A 116 6.43 30.74 -1.85
C HIS A 116 5.95 29.35 -1.43
N ARG A 117 6.40 28.85 -0.27
CA ARG A 117 5.93 27.57 0.25
C ARG A 117 4.41 27.60 0.43
N PRO A 118 3.66 26.63 -0.13
CA PRO A 118 2.23 26.51 0.12
C PRO A 118 1.94 26.44 1.62
N THR A 119 0.97 27.22 2.06
CA THR A 119 0.50 27.14 3.45
C THR A 119 -0.28 25.85 3.67
N GLN A 120 -0.31 25.36 4.91
CA GLN A 120 -1.08 24.16 5.25
C GLN A 120 -2.55 24.27 4.82
N LEU A 121 -3.14 25.46 4.93
CA LEU A 121 -4.52 25.69 4.51
C LEU A 121 -4.75 25.45 3.01
N VAL A 122 -3.77 25.77 2.16
CA VAL A 122 -3.86 25.49 0.72
C VAL A 122 -3.69 24.00 0.44
N LEU A 123 -2.81 23.33 1.18
CA LEU A 123 -2.58 21.89 1.05
C LEU A 123 -3.83 21.10 1.48
N ASP A 124 -4.41 21.44 2.63
CA ASP A 124 -5.67 20.85 3.11
C ASP A 124 -6.82 21.07 2.12
N LEU A 125 -6.86 22.26 1.49
CA LEU A 125 -7.84 22.56 0.46
C LEU A 125 -7.66 21.66 -0.77
N VAL A 126 -6.43 21.48 -1.26
CA VAL A 126 -6.15 20.59 -2.41
C VAL A 126 -6.49 19.15 -2.05
N THR A 127 -6.04 18.66 -0.90
CA THR A 127 -6.40 17.32 -0.38
C THR A 127 -7.92 17.14 -0.37
N ALA A 128 -8.67 18.11 0.18
CA ALA A 128 -10.13 18.03 0.25
C ALA A 128 -10.80 18.04 -1.14
N MET A 129 -10.24 18.77 -2.12
CA MET A 129 -10.78 18.82 -3.48
C MET A 129 -10.65 17.44 -4.17
N PHE A 130 -9.51 16.78 -4.04
CA PHE A 130 -9.29 15.45 -4.62
C PHE A 130 -10.05 14.35 -3.87
N ALA A 131 -10.12 14.42 -2.54
CA ALA A 131 -10.89 13.48 -1.73
C ALA A 131 -12.41 13.52 -2.05
N ASN A 132 -12.93 14.67 -2.47
CA ASN A 132 -14.34 14.83 -2.87
C ASN A 132 -14.58 14.68 -4.38
N SER A 133 -13.56 14.32 -5.17
CA SER A 133 -13.73 14.12 -6.60
C SER A 133 -14.61 12.89 -6.90
N PRO A 134 -15.39 12.88 -8.00
CA PRO A 134 -16.30 11.78 -8.34
C PRO A 134 -15.57 10.58 -8.95
N VAL A 135 -14.44 10.19 -8.35
CA VAL A 135 -13.62 9.04 -8.73
C VAL A 135 -14.04 7.85 -7.85
N GLN A 136 -14.22 6.69 -8.48
CA GLN A 136 -14.51 5.44 -7.79
C GLN A 136 -13.26 4.58 -7.75
N ASN A 137 -13.07 3.88 -6.65
CA ASN A 137 -11.91 3.03 -6.41
C ASN A 137 -12.31 1.57 -6.13
N PRO A 138 -11.41 0.61 -6.39
CA PRO A 138 -11.62 -0.80 -6.08
C PRO A 138 -11.98 -1.09 -4.62
N ASP A 139 -11.54 -0.27 -3.65
CA ASP A 139 -11.91 -0.39 -2.23
C ASP A 139 -13.29 0.19 -1.86
N GLY A 140 -13.98 0.81 -2.82
CA GLY A 140 -15.28 1.47 -2.65
C GLY A 140 -15.21 2.88 -2.06
N SER A 141 -14.02 3.38 -1.74
CA SER A 141 -13.82 4.76 -1.31
C SER A 141 -14.00 5.73 -2.49
N PRO A 142 -14.55 6.94 -2.24
CA PRO A 142 -14.61 7.98 -3.26
C PRO A 142 -13.31 8.78 -3.31
N GLY A 143 -13.07 9.45 -4.44
CA GLY A 143 -12.03 10.46 -4.59
C GLY A 143 -10.64 9.90 -4.84
N VAL A 144 -9.63 10.73 -4.63
CA VAL A 144 -8.21 10.46 -4.85
C VAL A 144 -7.43 10.90 -3.61
N ASN A 145 -6.41 10.16 -3.19
CA ASN A 145 -5.57 10.54 -2.05
C ASN A 145 -4.36 11.31 -2.58
N VAL A 146 -4.00 12.37 -1.87
CA VAL A 146 -2.95 13.28 -2.33
C VAL A 146 -1.86 13.24 -1.30
N ILE A 147 -0.70 12.78 -1.72
CA ILE A 147 0.49 12.66 -0.90
C ILE A 147 1.36 13.87 -1.22
N HIS A 148 1.56 14.71 -0.20
CA HIS A 148 2.32 15.94 -0.31
C HIS A 148 3.77 15.71 0.16
N ASP A 149 4.74 15.83 -0.75
CA ASP A 149 6.18 15.71 -0.47
C ASP A 149 6.88 17.07 -0.60
N TYR A 150 7.83 17.37 0.30
CA TYR A 150 8.47 18.68 0.40
C TYR A 150 9.97 18.67 0.09
N GLY A 151 10.53 17.58 -0.44
CA GLY A 151 11.94 17.48 -0.87
C GLY A 151 13.02 17.67 0.23
N GLN A 152 12.66 18.03 1.47
CA GLN A 152 13.60 18.29 2.56
C GLN A 152 13.56 17.12 3.57
N GLY A 153 14.25 16.03 3.22
CA GLY A 153 14.33 14.81 4.02
C GLY A 153 13.08 13.91 3.94
N ALA A 154 12.31 14.07 2.86
CA ALA A 154 11.14 13.27 2.55
C ALA A 154 11.46 12.25 1.44
N ALA A 155 10.58 11.29 1.22
CA ALA A 155 10.93 10.01 0.60
C ALA A 155 11.34 10.08 -0.89
N LEU A 156 11.00 11.16 -1.61
CA LEU A 156 11.23 11.31 -3.07
C LEU A 156 12.56 11.95 -3.48
N THR A 157 13.51 12.18 -2.56
CA THR A 157 14.79 12.90 -2.84
C THR A 157 15.93 12.03 -3.35
#